data_AF-A0A8F3IUT8-F1
#
_entry.id   AF-A0A8F3IUT8-F1
#
_cell.length_a   1.000
_cell.length_b   1.000
_cell.length_c   1.000
_cell.angle_alpha   90.00
_cell.angle_beta   90.00
_cell.angle_gamma   90.00
#
_symmetry.space_group_name_H-M   'P 1'
#
loop_
_entity.id
_entity.type
_entity.pdbx_description
1 polymer ?
#
loop_
_entity_poly.entity_id
_entity_poly.type
_entity_poly.pdbx_seq_one_letter_code
_entity_poly.pdbx_strand_id
1 'polypeptide(L)'
;MKNADMPAMPAGVQLDNDDPESMFHPHGIMQCAGLTKREEFAKAAMQGLLAGGYCVSDGDARYRLKDVPTEAMNLADALLAELEKQNDQ
;
A
#
# COMPACT_ATOMS: atom_id res chain seq x y z
N MET A 1 -11.29 10.91 2.04
CA MET A 1 -10.10 10.13 1.63
C MET A 1 -10.59 9.03 0.70
N LYS A 2 -9.87 8.74 -0.40
CA LYS A 2 -10.22 7.59 -1.23
C LYS A 2 -9.80 6.30 -0.52
N ASN A 3 -10.41 5.16 -0.83
CA ASN A 3 -10.06 3.88 -0.20
C ASN A 3 -8.57 3.53 -0.38
N ALA A 4 -8.02 3.92 -1.53
CA ALA A 4 -6.61 3.82 -1.88
C ALA A 4 -5.65 4.51 -0.89
N ASP A 5 -6.03 5.70 -0.39
CA ASP A 5 -5.20 6.57 0.46
C ASP A 5 -5.27 6.19 1.94
N MET A 6 -6.16 5.27 2.31
CA MET A 6 -6.29 4.79 3.68
C MET A 6 -5.15 3.84 4.04
N PRO A 7 -4.77 3.73 5.31
CA PRO A 7 -3.73 2.80 5.75
C PRO A 7 -4.11 1.35 5.42
N ALA A 8 -3.13 0.57 4.91
CA ALA A 8 -3.29 -0.85 4.62
C ALA A 8 -3.51 -1.68 5.89
N MET A 9 -2.85 -1.27 6.98
CA MET A 9 -3.04 -1.82 8.32
C MET A 9 -3.26 -0.65 9.27
N PRO A 10 -4.52 -0.33 9.61
CA PRO A 10 -4.79 0.69 10.61
C PRO A 10 -4.33 0.17 11.98
N ALA A 11 -3.20 0.68 12.47
CA ALA A 11 -2.78 0.48 13.85
C ALA A 11 -3.58 1.45 14.73
N GLY A 12 -4.60 0.92 15.42
CA GLY A 12 -5.22 1.63 16.52
C GLY A 12 -4.28 1.58 17.73
N VAL A 13 -3.37 2.54 17.85
CA VAL A 13 -2.64 2.72 19.11
C VAL A 13 -3.61 3.38 20.08
N GLN A 14 -4.17 2.59 21.00
CA GLN A 14 -4.77 3.15 22.22
C GLN A 14 -3.61 3.73 23.03
N LEU A 15 -3.53 5.06 23.07
CA LEU A 15 -2.68 5.75 24.02
C LEU A 15 -3.37 5.61 25.38
N ASP A 16 -2.80 4.79 26.26
CA ASP A 16 -3.21 4.80 27.66
C ASP A 16 -2.90 6.19 28.23
N ASN A 17 -3.89 6.82 28.86
CA ASN A 17 -3.79 8.18 29.39
C ASN A 17 -2.76 8.34 30.53
N ASP A 18 -2.10 7.25 30.93
CA ASP A 18 -1.16 7.19 32.05
C ASP A 18 0.32 7.30 31.62
N ASP A 19 0.62 7.36 30.32
CA ASP A 19 1.99 7.56 29.84
C ASP A 19 2.34 9.07 29.83
N PRO A 20 3.34 9.54 30.60
CA PRO A 20 3.76 10.95 30.58
C PRO A 20 4.34 11.41 29.23
N GLU A 21 4.67 10.52 28.30
CA GLU A 21 5.01 10.90 26.91
C GLU A 21 3.78 11.18 26.03
N SER A 22 2.56 10.78 26.46
CA SER A 22 1.30 11.07 25.74
C SER A 22 0.93 12.57 25.71
N MET A 23 1.61 13.38 26.52
CA MET A 23 1.36 14.83 26.64
C MET A 23 1.68 15.63 25.37
N PHE A 24 2.43 15.06 24.42
CA PHE A 24 2.68 15.66 23.11
C PHE A 24 1.62 15.34 22.05
N HIS A 25 0.64 14.47 22.36
CA HIS A 25 -0.43 14.10 21.45
C HIS A 25 -1.81 14.35 22.09
N PRO A 26 -2.27 15.62 22.12
CA PRO A 26 -3.57 15.94 22.68
C PRO A 26 -4.66 15.29 21.84
N HIS A 27 -5.25 14.20 22.36
CA HIS A 27 -6.49 13.58 21.84
C HIS A 27 -6.46 13.14 20.36
N GLY A 28 -5.32 12.67 19.87
CA GLY A 28 -5.21 12.15 18.52
C GLY A 28 -4.70 10.72 18.56
N ILE A 29 -5.45 9.78 18.01
CA ILE A 29 -4.89 8.49 17.57
C ILE A 29 -3.61 8.82 16.82
N MET A 30 -2.45 8.40 17.33
CA MET A 30 -1.19 8.55 16.63
C MET A 30 -1.29 7.66 15.40
N GLN A 31 -1.73 8.23 14.27
CA GLN A 31 -1.76 7.53 13.00
C GLN A 31 -0.30 7.35 12.59
N CYS A 32 0.28 6.20 12.97
CA CYS A 32 1.54 5.77 12.40
C CYS A 32 1.38 5.80 10.88
N ALA A 33 2.21 6.60 10.21
CA ALA A 33 2.22 6.76 8.75
C ALA A 33 2.74 5.47 8.09
N GLY A 34 1.96 4.40 8.20
CA GLY A 34 2.19 3.15 7.50
C GLY A 34 1.87 3.30 6.01
N LEU A 35 2.10 2.22 5.26
CA LEU A 35 1.77 2.18 3.84
C LEU A 35 0.26 2.35 3.63
N THR A 36 -0.09 3.13 2.63
CA THR A 36 -1.47 3.19 2.10
C THR A 36 -1.84 1.84 1.47
N LYS A 37 -3.15 1.56 1.31
CA LYS A 37 -3.62 0.34 0.61
C LYS A 37 -3.00 0.24 -0.78
N ARG A 38 -2.92 1.35 -1.50
CA ARG A 38 -2.32 1.42 -2.83
C ARG A 38 -0.85 1.02 -2.82
N GLU A 39 -0.07 1.54 -1.89
CA GLU A 39 1.36 1.24 -1.78
C GLU A 39 1.61 -0.22 -1.38
N GLU A 40 0.82 -0.76 -0.45
CA GLU A 40 0.96 -2.16 -0.03
C GLU A 40 0.60 -3.12 -1.18
N PHE A 41 -0.47 -2.84 -1.93
CA PHE A 41 -0.83 -3.65 -3.10
C PHE A 41 0.19 -3.53 -4.24
N ALA A 42 0.71 -2.33 -4.50
CA ALA A 42 1.76 -2.13 -5.50
C ALA A 42 3.04 -2.90 -5.11
N LYS A 43 3.42 -2.88 -3.83
CA LYS A 43 4.54 -3.67 -3.32
C LYS A 43 4.35 -5.17 -3.55
N ALA A 44 3.17 -5.71 -3.21
CA ALA A 44 2.85 -7.12 -3.42
C ALA A 44 2.88 -7.50 -4.91
N ALA A 45 2.31 -6.66 -5.79
CA ALA A 45 2.36 -6.86 -7.24
C ALA A 45 3.79 -6.84 -7.77
N MET A 46 4.61 -5.89 -7.32
CA MET A 46 6.02 -5.78 -7.70
C MET A 46 6.82 -7.02 -7.29
N GLN A 47 6.60 -7.55 -6.08
CA GLN A 47 7.23 -8.79 -5.63
C GLN A 47 6.87 -9.97 -6.55
N GLY A 48 5.59 -10.09 -6.93
CA GLY A 48 5.12 -11.12 -7.86
C GLY A 48 5.73 -11.00 -9.25
N LEU A 49 5.76 -9.80 -9.83
CA LEU A 49 6.34 -9.53 -11.16
C LEU A 49 7.83 -9.90 -11.20
N LEU A 50 8.58 -9.50 -10.17
CA LEU A 50 10.01 -9.78 -10.08
C LEU A 50 10.30 -11.27 -9.88
N ALA A 51 9.56 -11.94 -9.00
CA ALA A 51 9.72 -13.37 -8.73
C ALA A 51 9.27 -14.24 -9.92
N GLY A 52 8.23 -13.84 -10.65
CA GLY A 52 7.68 -14.54 -11.81
C GLY A 52 8.53 -14.44 -13.08
N GLY A 53 9.67 -13.76 -13.04
CA GLY A 53 10.57 -13.64 -14.18
C GLY A 53 10.05 -12.68 -15.26
N TYR A 54 9.15 -11.75 -14.92
CA TYR A 54 8.64 -10.72 -15.85
C TYR A 54 9.77 -9.97 -16.58
N CYS A 55 10.87 -9.74 -15.87
CA CYS A 55 12.07 -9.09 -16.40
C CYS A 55 13.02 -10.05 -17.13
N VAL A 56 12.92 -11.35 -16.95
CA VAL A 56 13.92 -12.33 -17.44
C VAL A 56 13.54 -12.92 -18.80
N SER A 57 12.25 -12.90 -19.16
CA SER A 57 11.73 -13.71 -20.27
C SER A 57 12.12 -13.26 -21.70
N ASP A 58 12.65 -12.04 -21.89
CA ASP A 58 12.73 -11.45 -23.24
C ASP A 58 14.12 -10.96 -23.67
N GLY A 59 15.20 -11.48 -23.07
CA GLY A 59 16.57 -11.18 -23.48
C GLY A 59 17.07 -9.76 -23.14
N ASP A 60 16.18 -8.83 -22.81
CA ASP A 60 16.52 -7.47 -22.41
C ASP A 60 15.88 -7.04 -21.09
N ALA A 61 16.33 -7.69 -20.02
CA ALA A 61 15.85 -7.46 -18.66
C ALA A 61 15.98 -6.01 -18.16
N ARG A 62 16.87 -5.22 -18.77
CA ARG A 62 17.14 -3.84 -18.36
C ARG A 62 16.03 -2.87 -18.74
N TYR A 63 15.29 -3.12 -19.82
CA TYR A 63 14.18 -2.25 -20.22
C TYR A 63 12.96 -2.48 -19.34
N ARG A 64 12.60 -3.75 -19.09
CA ARG A 64 11.40 -4.10 -18.32
C ARG A 64 11.46 -3.73 -16.85
N LEU A 65 12.65 -3.65 -16.25
CA LEU A 65 12.79 -3.20 -14.85
C LEU A 65 12.26 -1.77 -14.63
N LYS A 66 12.30 -0.91 -15.66
CA LYS A 66 11.75 0.45 -15.59
C LYS A 66 10.22 0.46 -15.61
N ASP A 67 9.61 -0.57 -16.19
CA ASP A 67 8.17 -0.68 -16.34
C ASP A 67 7.51 -1.33 -15.12
N VAL A 68 8.26 -2.17 -14.37
CA VAL A 68 7.77 -2.87 -13.18
C VAL A 68 7.04 -1.96 -12.17
N PRO A 69 7.56 -0.77 -11.79
CA PRO A 69 6.82 0.13 -10.91
C PRO A 69 5.47 0.56 -11.48
N THR A 70 5.44 0.93 -12.76
CA THR A 70 4.21 1.36 -13.44
C THR A 70 3.19 0.22 -13.49
N GLU A 71 3.62 -0.98 -13.88
CA GLU A 71 2.75 -2.17 -13.92
C GLU A 71 2.21 -2.54 -12.54
N ALA A 72 3.06 -2.48 -11.51
CA ALA A 72 2.64 -2.73 -10.14
C ALA A 72 1.60 -1.73 -9.65
N MET A 73 1.75 -0.43 -9.98
CA MET A 73 0.76 0.58 -9.66
C MET A 73 -0.56 0.37 -10.42
N ASN A 74 -0.49 0.03 -11.71
CA ASN A 74 -1.68 -0.28 -12.51
C ASN A 74 -2.47 -1.46 -11.94
N LEU A 75 -1.79 -2.51 -11.50
CA LEU A 75 -2.41 -3.66 -10.84
C LEU A 75 -3.07 -3.27 -9.51
N ALA A 76 -2.40 -2.44 -8.70
CA ALA A 76 -2.96 -1.94 -7.44
C ALA A 76 -4.22 -1.10 -7.67
N ASP A 77 -4.20 -0.21 -8.65
CA ASP A 77 -5.33 0.66 -9.00
C ASP A 77 -6.52 -0.15 -9.54
N ALA A 78 -6.27 -1.16 -10.38
CA ALA A 78 -7.31 -2.04 -10.90
C ALA A 78 -7.98 -2.87 -9.78
N LEU A 79 -7.19 -3.40 -8.85
CA LEU A 79 -7.71 -4.13 -7.69
C LEU A 79 -8.57 -3.23 -6.79
N LEU A 80 -8.09 -2.03 -6.48
CA LEU A 80 -8.82 -1.07 -5.66
C LEU A 80 -10.14 -0.66 -6.28
N ALA A 81 -10.16 -0.41 -7.60
CA ALA A 81 -11.38 -0.09 -8.33
C ALA A 81 -12.39 -1.24 -8.30
N GLU A 82 -11.92 -2.49 -8.35
CA GLU A 82 -12.81 -3.66 -8.25
C GLU A 82 -13.40 -3.82 -6.84
N LEU A 83 -12.60 -3.60 -5.81
CA LEU A 83 -13.06 -3.64 -4.42
C LEU A 83 -14.07 -2.52 -4.12
N GLU A 84 -13.90 -1.33 -4.70
CA GLU A 84 -14.85 -0.23 -4.56
C GLU A 84 -16.23 -0.60 -5.13
N LYS A 85 -16.29 -1.25 -6.30
CA LYS A 85 -17.57 -1.73 -6.86
C LYS A 85 -18.30 -2.72 -5.96
N GLN A 86 -17.56 -3.57 -5.24
CA GLN A 86 -18.14 -4.58 -4.35
C GLN A 86 -18.69 -3.95 -3.06
N ASN A 87 -18.12 -2.84 -2.60
CA ASN A 87 -18.59 -2.14 -1.41
C ASN A 87 -19.83 -1.26 -1.68
N ASP A 88 -20.09 -0.92 -2.93
CA ASP A 88 -21.25 -0.13 -3.36
C ASP A 88 -22.49 -0.99 -3.70
N GLN A 89 -22.43 -2.32 -3.49
CA GLN A 89 -23.54 -3.27 -3.65
C GLN A 89 -24.15 -3.67 -2.31
#